data_AF-A0A519QLF1-F1
#
_entry.id   AF-A0A519QLF1-F1
#
_cell.length_a   1.000
_cell.length_b   1.000
_cell.length_c   1.000
_cell.angle_alpha   90.00
_cell.angle_beta   90.00
_cell.angle_gamma   90.00
#
_symmetry.space_group_name_H-M   'P 1'
#
loop_
_entity.id
_entity.type
_entity.pdbx_description
1 polymer ?
#
loop_
_entity_poly.entity_id
_entity_poly.type
_entity_poly.pdbx_seq_one_letter_code
_entity_poly.pdbx_strand_id
1 'polypeptide(L)'
;MRRFAPWGVLAALLAAPVQAQNPYEALQAPPTGLTVCPGGLCQPAALGGFFRALDATEQGERTRPVHIVQLGDSHTAGDRIPGALRARLQARFGSAGRGVVAPGLPYAGYGPLQLQVQAQDWSISTAPLTPASGVSSAGIGLAGVTRPAYGPAPRLSLTLDPGAEAQVVTLCGRGGPNAGGFRLDADGAGQTVDLSTTASGPACRRLRLDRAATRLELTPLSSDAQLYDIETETGRPGVIVSSLGVVGATLRDLATRDESIAALELAVWRPSLIVVAFGTNEGFDPGFDPVSYTASLRTQIDRLRRLSPQASLLILGAP
;
A
#
# COMPACT_ATOMS: atom_id res chain seq x y z
N MET A 1 -20.05 72.86 -15.80
CA MET A 1 -20.24 71.53 -16.41
C MET A 1 -18.90 70.80 -16.47
N ARG A 2 -18.57 69.99 -15.47
CA ARG A 2 -17.39 69.10 -15.49
C ARG A 2 -17.88 67.67 -15.62
N ARG A 3 -17.52 67.01 -16.73
CA ARG A 3 -17.98 65.67 -17.09
C ARG A 3 -17.24 64.63 -16.23
N PHE A 4 -18.01 63.75 -15.60
CA PHE A 4 -17.54 62.51 -14.99
C PHE A 4 -17.12 61.53 -16.10
N ALA A 5 -15.95 60.90 -15.95
CA ALA A 5 -15.55 59.72 -16.72
C ALA A 5 -15.66 58.48 -15.82
N PRO A 6 -16.26 57.37 -16.28
CA PRO A 6 -16.40 56.18 -15.47
C PRO A 6 -15.11 55.36 -15.49
N TRP A 7 -14.70 54.86 -14.32
CA TRP A 7 -13.62 53.90 -14.19
C TRP A 7 -14.13 52.52 -14.64
N GLY A 8 -13.63 52.03 -15.77
CA GLY A 8 -13.78 50.63 -16.17
C GLY A 8 -12.84 49.75 -15.36
N VAL A 9 -13.40 48.85 -14.55
CA VAL A 9 -12.64 47.78 -13.89
C VAL A 9 -12.30 46.74 -14.96
N LEU A 10 -11.03 46.69 -15.38
CA LEU A 10 -10.50 45.56 -16.13
C LEU A 10 -10.35 44.36 -15.19
N ALA A 11 -11.23 43.36 -15.34
CA ALA A 11 -11.00 42.05 -14.77
C ALA A 11 -9.89 41.35 -15.57
N ALA A 12 -8.68 41.33 -15.02
CA ALA A 12 -7.59 40.51 -15.54
C ALA A 12 -7.87 39.04 -15.21
N LEU A 13 -8.40 38.29 -16.19
CA LEU A 13 -8.38 36.83 -16.16
C LEU A 13 -6.93 36.37 -16.29
N LEU A 14 -6.28 36.09 -15.17
CA LEU A 14 -5.01 35.37 -15.13
C LEU A 14 -5.28 33.90 -15.47
N ALA A 15 -5.33 33.58 -16.76
CA ALA A 15 -5.13 32.21 -17.21
C ALA A 15 -3.71 31.81 -16.85
N ALA A 16 -3.54 30.96 -15.84
CA ALA A 16 -2.25 30.33 -15.57
C ALA A 16 -1.83 29.56 -16.84
N PRO A 17 -0.62 29.74 -17.35
CA PRO A 17 -0.16 28.96 -18.49
C PRO A 17 -0.16 27.50 -18.06
N VAL A 18 -0.86 26.67 -18.83
CA VAL A 18 -0.68 25.22 -18.82
C VAL A 18 0.83 24.99 -18.95
N GLN A 19 1.45 24.32 -17.98
CA GLN A 19 2.86 23.96 -18.06
C GLN A 19 3.08 23.29 -19.41
N ALA A 20 3.93 23.91 -20.23
CA ALA A 20 4.23 23.44 -21.57
C ALA A 20 4.63 21.96 -21.47
N GLN A 21 3.96 21.12 -22.25
CA GLN A 21 4.42 19.75 -22.47
C GLN A 21 5.89 19.84 -22.90
N ASN A 22 6.76 19.06 -22.26
CA ASN A 22 8.16 18.97 -22.68
C ASN A 22 8.17 18.70 -24.19
N PRO A 23 8.86 19.53 -25.01
CA PRO A 23 8.88 19.35 -26.45
C PRO A 23 9.37 17.94 -26.75
N TYR A 24 8.68 17.26 -27.66
CA TYR A 24 9.03 15.91 -28.07
C TYR A 24 10.45 15.92 -28.67
N GLU A 25 11.36 15.19 -28.02
CA GLU A 25 12.65 14.84 -28.59
C GLU A 25 12.61 13.40 -29.09
N ALA A 26 13.04 13.20 -30.33
CA ALA A 26 13.15 11.87 -30.90
C ALA A 26 14.26 11.10 -30.17
N LEU A 27 13.87 10.09 -29.39
CA LEU A 27 14.83 9.14 -28.81
C LEU A 27 15.38 8.23 -29.91
N GLN A 28 16.70 8.08 -29.99
CA GLN A 28 17.29 7.03 -30.81
C GLN A 28 16.83 5.68 -30.30
N ALA A 29 16.37 4.81 -31.21
CA ALA A 29 15.98 3.45 -30.84
C ALA A 29 17.20 2.73 -30.22
N PRO A 30 17.11 2.28 -28.97
CA PRO A 30 18.21 1.53 -28.37
C PRO A 30 18.37 0.19 -29.12
N PRO A 31 19.59 -0.36 -29.17
CA PRO A 31 19.80 -1.71 -29.67
C PRO A 31 18.98 -2.71 -28.85
N THR A 32 18.60 -3.84 -29.46
CA THR A 32 17.88 -4.91 -28.76
C THR A 32 18.65 -5.34 -27.52
N GLY A 33 18.04 -5.16 -26.35
CA GLY A 33 18.61 -5.61 -25.08
C GLY A 33 18.72 -7.14 -25.02
N LEU A 34 19.69 -7.64 -24.26
CA LEU A 34 19.81 -9.07 -23.97
C LEU A 34 18.83 -9.45 -22.85
N THR A 35 18.02 -10.49 -23.07
CA THR A 35 17.14 -11.03 -22.03
C THR A 35 17.97 -11.71 -20.94
N VAL A 36 18.00 -11.12 -19.75
CA VAL A 36 18.79 -11.63 -18.60
C VAL A 36 18.19 -12.91 -17.99
N CYS A 37 16.88 -13.14 -18.18
CA CYS A 37 16.16 -14.31 -17.68
C CYS A 37 15.53 -15.09 -18.85
N PRO A 38 16.20 -16.12 -19.40
CA PRO A 38 15.62 -16.99 -20.42
C PRO A 38 14.30 -17.59 -19.90
N GLY A 39 13.18 -17.30 -20.58
CA GLY A 39 11.84 -17.71 -20.14
C GLY A 39 11.12 -16.75 -19.17
N GLY A 40 11.68 -15.57 -18.90
CA GLY A 40 11.04 -14.51 -18.13
C GLY A 40 11.14 -14.64 -16.61
N LEU A 41 11.77 -15.70 -16.09
CA LEU A 41 11.98 -15.90 -14.65
C LEU A 41 13.41 -16.38 -14.36
N CYS A 42 14.16 -15.59 -13.60
CA CYS A 42 15.45 -16.00 -13.06
C CYS A 42 15.28 -16.68 -11.69
N GLN A 43 16.18 -17.63 -11.39
CA GLN A 43 16.30 -18.26 -10.07
C GLN A 43 14.97 -18.80 -9.49
N PRO A 44 14.19 -19.60 -10.25
CA PRO A 44 12.86 -20.06 -9.81
C PRO A 44 12.87 -20.82 -8.48
N ALA A 45 14.00 -21.44 -8.11
CA ALA A 45 14.17 -22.12 -6.82
C ALA A 45 13.92 -21.20 -5.60
N ALA A 46 14.15 -19.89 -5.72
CA ALA A 46 13.88 -18.93 -4.63
C ALA A 46 12.39 -18.83 -4.27
N LEU A 47 11.49 -19.27 -5.17
CA LEU A 47 10.04 -19.30 -4.96
C LEU A 47 9.55 -20.64 -4.38
N GLY A 48 10.43 -21.60 -4.10
CA GLY A 48 10.03 -22.93 -3.64
C GLY A 48 9.26 -22.94 -2.31
N GLY A 49 9.51 -21.99 -1.41
CA GLY A 49 8.71 -21.80 -0.19
C GLY A 49 7.28 -21.37 -0.50
N PHE A 50 7.13 -20.40 -1.40
CA PHE A 50 5.83 -19.92 -1.87
C PHE A 50 5.03 -21.00 -2.62
N PHE A 51 5.64 -21.73 -3.55
CA PHE A 51 4.93 -22.78 -4.29
C PHE A 51 4.48 -23.93 -3.38
N ARG A 52 5.31 -24.38 -2.43
CA ARG A 52 4.88 -25.36 -1.42
C ARG A 52 3.71 -24.85 -0.57
N ALA A 53 3.64 -23.54 -0.30
CA ALA A 53 2.51 -22.97 0.42
C ALA A 53 1.22 -23.02 -0.41
N LEU A 54 1.31 -22.79 -1.73
CA LEU A 54 0.17 -22.92 -2.64
C LEU A 54 -0.28 -24.38 -2.78
N ASP A 55 0.66 -25.32 -2.97
CA ASP A 55 0.36 -26.75 -3.08
C ASP A 55 -0.36 -27.27 -1.82
N ALA A 56 0.14 -26.92 -0.63
CA ALA A 56 -0.51 -27.28 0.64
C ALA A 56 -1.90 -26.65 0.80
N THR A 57 -2.17 -25.52 0.13
CA THR A 57 -3.51 -24.88 0.13
C THR A 57 -4.46 -25.67 -0.76
N GLU A 58 -4.02 -26.07 -1.96
CA GLU A 58 -4.81 -26.95 -2.86
C GLU A 58 -5.13 -28.29 -2.21
N GLN A 59 -4.21 -28.82 -1.39
CA GLN A 59 -4.38 -30.08 -0.67
C GLN A 59 -5.23 -29.95 0.61
N GLY A 60 -5.63 -28.74 1.00
CA GLY A 60 -6.42 -28.51 2.22
C GLY A 60 -5.62 -28.65 3.52
N GLU A 61 -4.30 -28.65 3.45
CA GLU A 61 -3.40 -28.85 4.60
C GLU A 61 -3.08 -27.54 5.34
N ARG A 62 -3.38 -26.39 4.73
CA ARG A 62 -3.15 -25.08 5.34
C ARG A 62 -4.34 -24.65 6.19
N THR A 63 -4.04 -24.06 7.33
CA THR A 63 -5.00 -23.38 8.22
C THR A 63 -4.93 -21.86 8.14
N ARG A 64 -4.01 -21.31 7.34
CA ARG A 64 -3.81 -19.87 7.14
C ARG A 64 -3.64 -19.54 5.66
N PRO A 65 -3.93 -18.29 5.25
CA PRO A 65 -3.77 -17.87 3.86
C PRO A 65 -2.31 -17.92 3.38
N VAL A 66 -2.15 -18.12 2.07
CA VAL A 66 -0.95 -17.70 1.33
C VAL A 66 -1.08 -16.22 1.03
N HIS A 67 -0.35 -15.40 1.78
CA HIS A 67 -0.38 -13.95 1.65
C HIS A 67 0.78 -13.48 0.75
N ILE A 68 0.44 -12.81 -0.35
CA ILE A 68 1.38 -12.13 -1.25
C ILE A 68 1.30 -10.63 -0.98
N VAL A 69 2.44 -9.99 -0.74
CA VAL A 69 2.52 -8.53 -0.60
C VAL A 69 3.33 -7.98 -1.76
N GLN A 70 2.72 -7.14 -2.60
CA GLN A 70 3.43 -6.42 -3.65
C GLN A 70 3.70 -4.99 -3.20
N LEU A 71 4.98 -4.64 -3.09
CA LEU A 71 5.48 -3.30 -2.82
C LEU A 71 5.94 -2.68 -4.15
N GLY A 72 5.50 -1.47 -4.48
CA GLY A 72 5.92 -0.88 -5.75
C GLY A 72 5.48 0.55 -5.99
N ASP A 73 5.51 0.93 -7.27
CA ASP A 73 5.16 2.26 -7.73
C ASP A 73 3.67 2.39 -8.14
N SER A 74 3.37 3.30 -9.08
CA SER A 74 2.03 3.54 -9.63
C SER A 74 1.38 2.30 -10.24
N HIS A 75 2.15 1.35 -10.79
CA HIS A 75 1.61 0.12 -11.39
C HIS A 75 1.07 -0.85 -10.34
N THR A 76 1.68 -0.80 -9.15
CA THR A 76 1.15 -1.48 -7.96
C THR A 76 0.00 -0.68 -7.36
N ALA A 77 0.13 0.65 -7.29
CA ALA A 77 -0.83 1.55 -6.64
C ALA A 77 -2.21 1.51 -7.33
N GLY A 78 -2.23 1.44 -8.67
CA GLY A 78 -3.46 1.35 -9.45
C GLY A 78 -4.19 0.00 -9.37
N ASP A 79 -3.58 -0.99 -8.70
CA ASP A 79 -4.15 -2.31 -8.39
C ASP A 79 -4.64 -3.12 -9.61
N ARG A 80 -4.29 -2.72 -10.83
CA ARG A 80 -4.69 -3.45 -12.05
C ARG A 80 -3.88 -4.72 -12.24
N ILE A 81 -2.55 -4.65 -12.07
CA ILE A 81 -1.66 -5.81 -12.14
C ILE A 81 -1.85 -6.72 -10.91
N PRO A 82 -1.62 -6.25 -9.67
CA PRO A 82 -1.75 -7.12 -8.50
C PRO A 82 -3.20 -7.56 -8.26
N GLY A 83 -4.22 -6.76 -8.63
CA GLY A 83 -5.61 -7.17 -8.54
C GLY A 83 -6.03 -8.22 -9.59
N ALA A 84 -5.49 -8.17 -10.82
CA ALA A 84 -5.70 -9.25 -11.78
C ALA A 84 -5.01 -10.55 -11.32
N LEU A 85 -3.81 -10.44 -10.75
CA LEU A 85 -3.12 -11.57 -10.12
C LEU A 85 -3.96 -12.15 -8.97
N ARG A 86 -4.47 -11.29 -8.08
CA ARG A 86 -5.35 -11.66 -6.97
C ARG A 86 -6.55 -12.45 -7.43
N ALA A 87 -7.31 -11.93 -8.39
CA ALA A 87 -8.50 -12.60 -8.91
C ALA A 87 -8.19 -14.00 -9.45
N ARG A 88 -7.11 -14.16 -10.23
CA ARG A 88 -6.72 -15.46 -10.79
C ARG A 88 -6.27 -16.45 -9.72
N LEU A 89 -5.48 -16.01 -8.75
CA LEU A 89 -5.02 -16.88 -7.68
C LEU A 89 -6.17 -17.27 -6.74
N GLN A 90 -7.05 -16.34 -6.40
CA GLN A 90 -8.22 -16.63 -5.56
C GLN A 90 -9.22 -17.55 -6.26
N ALA A 91 -9.39 -17.43 -7.58
CA ALA A 91 -10.23 -18.36 -8.35
C ALA A 91 -9.70 -19.80 -8.32
N ARG A 92 -8.38 -19.98 -8.23
CA ARG A 92 -7.74 -21.31 -8.19
C ARG A 92 -7.60 -21.87 -6.78
N PHE A 93 -7.13 -21.06 -5.84
CA PHE A 93 -6.71 -21.47 -4.50
C PHE A 93 -7.73 -21.09 -3.40
N GLY A 94 -8.81 -20.40 -3.75
CA GLY A 94 -9.80 -19.86 -2.82
C GLY A 94 -9.49 -18.42 -2.38
N SER A 95 -10.54 -17.63 -2.16
CA SER A 95 -10.42 -16.27 -1.63
C SER A 95 -10.29 -16.27 -0.11
N ALA A 96 -9.16 -15.77 0.38
CA ALA A 96 -8.92 -15.59 1.81
C ALA A 96 -9.10 -14.13 2.28
N GLY A 97 -9.62 -13.24 1.41
CA GLY A 97 -9.87 -11.83 1.70
C GLY A 97 -9.11 -10.87 0.77
N ARG A 98 -9.33 -9.56 0.95
CA ARG A 98 -8.69 -8.51 0.14
C ARG A 98 -7.24 -8.25 0.56
N GLY A 99 -6.90 -8.52 1.82
CA GLY A 99 -5.60 -8.18 2.38
C GLY A 99 -5.50 -6.71 2.79
N VAL A 100 -4.28 -6.19 2.73
CA VAL A 100 -3.88 -4.88 3.23
C VAL A 100 -4.24 -3.79 2.22
N VAL A 101 -4.80 -2.69 2.73
CA VAL A 101 -5.08 -1.45 2.01
C VAL A 101 -4.65 -0.23 2.82
N ALA A 102 -4.42 0.89 2.14
CA ALA A 102 -4.17 2.17 2.80
C ALA A 102 -5.36 2.57 3.70
N PRO A 103 -5.10 3.23 4.85
CA PRO A 103 -6.11 3.67 5.81
C PRO A 103 -6.79 4.98 5.38
N GLY A 104 -7.29 5.03 4.14
CA GLY A 104 -7.87 6.21 3.53
C GLY A 104 -7.69 6.27 2.01
N LEU A 105 -7.79 7.48 1.46
CA LEU A 105 -7.59 7.76 0.03
C LEU A 105 -6.22 8.41 -0.17
N PRO A 106 -5.15 7.66 -0.49
CA PRO A 106 -3.78 8.20 -0.58
C PRO A 106 -3.58 9.16 -1.77
N TYR A 107 -4.43 9.08 -2.79
CA TYR A 107 -4.41 9.95 -3.97
C TYR A 107 -5.81 10.06 -4.59
N ALA A 108 -6.02 11.10 -5.40
CA ALA A 108 -7.29 11.32 -6.11
C ALA A 108 -7.57 10.16 -7.09
N GLY A 109 -8.75 9.56 -7.01
CA GLY A 109 -9.12 8.41 -7.83
C GLY A 109 -8.61 7.06 -7.31
N TYR A 110 -8.16 6.99 -6.06
CA TYR A 110 -7.82 5.71 -5.41
C TYR A 110 -9.01 4.74 -5.47
N GLY A 111 -8.80 3.63 -6.19
CA GLY A 111 -9.83 2.63 -6.49
C GLY A 111 -9.23 1.23 -6.51
N PRO A 112 -8.85 0.67 -5.34
CA PRO A 112 -8.41 -0.72 -5.26
C PRO A 112 -9.51 -1.66 -5.76
N LEU A 113 -9.13 -2.79 -6.37
CA LEU A 113 -10.09 -3.82 -6.78
C LEU A 113 -10.56 -4.64 -5.57
N GLN A 114 -11.77 -5.20 -5.64
CA GLN A 114 -12.45 -6.03 -4.61
C GLN A 114 -13.00 -5.30 -3.38
N LEU A 115 -12.77 -3.99 -3.26
CA LEU A 115 -13.50 -3.16 -2.31
C LEU A 115 -13.55 -1.70 -2.78
N GLN A 116 -14.54 -0.97 -2.30
CA GLN A 116 -14.61 0.48 -2.38
C GLN A 116 -14.15 1.10 -1.06
N VAL A 117 -13.30 2.14 -1.15
CA VAL A 117 -12.93 2.99 0.00
C VAL A 117 -13.63 4.33 -0.13
N GLN A 118 -14.25 4.79 0.94
CA GLN A 118 -14.84 6.13 1.04
C GLN A 118 -14.36 6.79 2.33
N ALA A 119 -14.05 8.07 2.27
CA ALA A 119 -13.60 8.85 3.41
C ALA A 119 -14.43 10.13 3.54
N GLN A 120 -14.85 10.44 4.76
CA GLN A 120 -15.52 11.68 5.14
C GLN A 120 -14.73 12.27 6.31
N ASP A 121 -14.42 13.57 6.25
CA ASP A 121 -13.64 14.26 7.30
C ASP A 121 -12.39 13.47 7.72
N TRP A 122 -11.80 12.75 6.77
CA TRP A 122 -10.66 11.87 6.97
C TRP A 122 -9.78 12.02 5.73
N SER A 123 -8.57 12.56 5.91
CA SER A 123 -7.62 12.74 4.83
C SER A 123 -6.27 12.12 5.15
N ILE A 124 -5.65 11.54 4.14
CA ILE A 124 -4.26 11.04 4.16
C ILE A 124 -3.58 11.50 2.88
N SER A 125 -2.26 11.46 2.86
CA SER A 125 -1.44 11.68 1.67
C SER A 125 -0.33 10.64 1.60
N THR A 126 0.27 10.43 0.44
CA THR A 126 1.52 9.68 0.35
C THR A 126 2.66 10.46 1.03
N ALA A 127 3.57 9.76 1.70
CA ALA A 127 4.76 10.39 2.24
C ALA A 127 5.61 11.02 1.11
N PRO A 128 6.42 12.05 1.40
CA PRO A 128 7.33 12.62 0.41
C PRO A 128 8.27 11.55 -0.17
N LEU A 129 8.31 11.42 -1.50
CA LEU A 129 9.11 10.41 -2.20
C LEU A 129 10.62 10.60 -2.02
N THR A 130 11.03 11.85 -1.76
CA THR A 130 12.40 12.24 -1.44
C THR A 130 12.40 13.05 -0.15
N PRO A 131 12.44 12.40 1.03
CA PRO A 131 12.65 13.13 2.27
C PRO A 131 14.01 13.86 2.21
N ALA A 132 14.12 14.99 2.89
CA ALA A 132 15.39 15.71 3.00
C ALA A 132 16.48 14.73 3.50
N SER A 133 17.56 14.61 2.72
CA SER A 133 18.69 13.68 2.85
C SER A 133 18.76 12.80 4.12
N GLY A 134 18.60 11.48 3.95
CA GLY A 134 19.10 10.46 4.88
C GLY A 134 18.22 10.10 6.08
N VAL A 135 17.07 10.73 6.25
CA VAL A 135 16.18 10.47 7.39
C VAL A 135 15.11 9.45 7.00
N SER A 136 15.05 8.31 7.71
CA SER A 136 13.87 7.45 7.73
C SER A 136 12.65 8.33 7.98
N SER A 137 11.59 8.21 7.17
CA SER A 137 10.35 8.93 7.41
C SER A 137 9.68 8.32 8.65
N ALA A 138 10.08 8.79 9.83
CA ALA A 138 9.59 8.30 11.11
C ALA A 138 8.06 8.31 11.09
N GLY A 139 7.44 7.17 11.45
CA GLY A 139 5.99 7.05 11.42
C GLY A 139 5.35 6.65 10.09
N ILE A 140 6.14 6.33 9.04
CA ILE A 140 5.61 5.86 7.74
C ILE A 140 5.84 4.34 7.59
N GLY A 141 4.74 3.57 7.58
CA GLY A 141 4.71 2.13 7.32
C GLY A 141 4.77 1.76 5.84
N LEU A 142 4.68 0.47 5.51
CA LEU A 142 4.86 -0.03 4.14
C LEU A 142 3.80 0.46 3.15
N ALA A 143 2.61 0.83 3.62
CA ALA A 143 1.60 1.49 2.79
C ALA A 143 2.03 2.88 2.29
N GLY A 144 3.04 3.50 2.91
CA GLY A 144 3.66 4.74 2.41
C GLY A 144 2.83 6.00 2.59
N VAL A 145 1.94 6.01 3.57
CA VAL A 145 1.03 7.13 3.80
C VAL A 145 1.38 7.88 5.08
N THR A 146 1.05 9.17 5.08
CA THR A 146 1.15 10.04 6.25
C THR A 146 0.09 9.71 7.28
N ARG A 147 0.31 10.19 8.52
CA ARG A 147 -0.72 10.21 9.57
C ARG A 147 -2.04 10.78 9.03
N PRO A 148 -3.20 10.15 9.32
CA PRO A 148 -4.50 10.72 9.01
C PRO A 148 -4.76 12.06 9.71
N ALA A 149 -5.41 12.98 9.01
CA ALA A 149 -6.02 14.17 9.58
C ALA A 149 -7.54 14.01 9.62
N TYR A 150 -8.15 14.46 10.72
CA TYR A 150 -9.57 14.28 10.98
C TYR A 150 -10.29 15.63 11.08
N GLY A 151 -11.45 15.72 10.46
CA GLY A 151 -12.41 16.81 10.62
C GLY A 151 -13.43 16.53 11.72
N PRO A 152 -14.60 17.19 11.70
CA PRO A 152 -15.60 17.09 12.77
C PRO A 152 -16.33 15.74 12.86
N ALA A 153 -16.56 15.05 11.74
CA ALA A 153 -17.25 13.75 11.70
C ALA A 153 -16.44 12.70 10.91
N PRO A 154 -15.22 12.35 11.37
CA PRO A 154 -14.28 11.51 10.64
C PRO A 154 -14.81 10.08 10.49
N ARG A 155 -14.84 9.60 9.24
CA ARG A 155 -15.34 8.28 8.89
C ARG A 155 -14.58 7.72 7.70
N LEU A 156 -14.11 6.49 7.84
CA LEU A 156 -13.54 5.70 6.76
C LEU A 156 -14.39 4.46 6.56
N SER A 157 -14.93 4.25 5.36
CA SER A 157 -15.75 3.10 5.01
C SER A 157 -15.05 2.23 3.96
N LEU A 158 -14.99 0.93 4.22
CA LEU A 158 -14.57 -0.11 3.28
C LEU A 158 -15.81 -0.96 2.96
N THR A 159 -16.26 -0.95 1.71
CA THR A 159 -17.36 -1.80 1.24
C THR A 159 -16.79 -2.87 0.33
N LEU A 160 -16.90 -4.13 0.72
CA LEU A 160 -16.38 -5.26 -0.07
C LEU A 160 -17.27 -5.50 -1.30
N ASP A 161 -16.65 -5.94 -2.41
CA ASP A 161 -17.38 -6.26 -3.63
C ASP A 161 -18.38 -7.42 -3.42
N PRO A 162 -19.43 -7.55 -4.25
CA PRO A 162 -20.41 -8.63 -4.12
C PRO A 162 -19.76 -10.02 -4.06
N GLY A 163 -20.13 -10.80 -3.05
CA GLY A 163 -19.59 -12.15 -2.81
C GLY A 163 -18.27 -12.18 -2.03
N ALA A 164 -17.70 -11.02 -1.68
CA ALA A 164 -16.57 -10.91 -0.74
C ALA A 164 -17.05 -10.52 0.66
N GLU A 165 -16.32 -10.98 1.67
CA GLU A 165 -16.60 -10.73 3.08
C GLU A 165 -15.30 -10.66 3.87
N ALA A 166 -15.33 -10.00 5.03
CA ALA A 166 -14.27 -9.98 6.01
C ALA A 166 -14.78 -10.55 7.33
N GLN A 167 -14.08 -11.53 7.90
CA GLN A 167 -14.33 -12.03 9.26
C GLN A 167 -13.16 -11.74 10.20
N VAL A 168 -11.99 -11.42 9.66
CA VAL A 168 -10.83 -11.00 10.43
C VAL A 168 -10.38 -9.65 9.90
N VAL A 169 -10.18 -8.70 10.81
CA VAL A 169 -9.71 -7.35 10.50
C VAL A 169 -8.46 -7.09 11.33
N THR A 170 -7.38 -6.65 10.68
CA THR A 170 -6.17 -6.19 11.37
C THR A 170 -6.07 -4.68 11.19
N LEU A 171 -5.94 -3.95 12.30
CA LEU A 171 -5.60 -2.54 12.31
C LEU A 171 -4.18 -2.38 12.84
N CYS A 172 -3.28 -1.82 12.04
CA CYS A 172 -1.93 -1.45 12.45
C CYS A 172 -1.82 0.06 12.50
N GLY A 173 -1.26 0.59 13.59
CA GLY A 173 -1.22 2.02 13.84
C GLY A 173 -0.23 2.39 14.95
N ARG A 174 -0.24 3.65 15.36
CA ARG A 174 0.57 4.08 16.51
C ARG A 174 -0.05 3.50 17.78
N GLY A 175 0.76 2.85 18.59
CA GLY A 175 0.48 2.47 19.97
C GLY A 175 1.15 3.40 20.99
N GLY A 176 0.65 3.33 22.21
CA GLY A 176 1.16 4.06 23.38
C GLY A 176 0.06 4.29 24.41
N PRO A 177 0.40 4.80 25.62
CA PRO A 177 -0.57 4.92 26.71
C PRO A 177 -1.81 5.75 26.36
N ASN A 178 -1.67 6.69 25.43
CA ASN A 178 -2.73 7.59 24.95
C ASN A 178 -2.88 7.54 23.42
N ALA A 179 -2.48 6.45 22.77
CA ALA A 179 -2.58 6.35 21.31
C ALA A 179 -4.03 6.29 20.81
N GLY A 180 -4.98 6.04 21.72
CA GLY A 180 -6.39 5.91 21.41
C GLY A 180 -6.68 4.61 20.68
N GLY A 181 -7.60 4.68 19.73
CA GLY A 181 -8.07 3.52 18.97
C GLY A 181 -9.14 3.92 17.99
N PHE A 182 -9.87 2.92 17.49
CA PHE A 182 -10.92 3.11 16.51
C PHE A 182 -12.18 2.38 16.94
N ARG A 183 -13.34 3.00 16.74
CA ARG A 183 -14.61 2.27 16.69
C ARG A 183 -14.71 1.64 15.30
N LEU A 184 -14.79 0.32 15.27
CA LEU A 184 -15.04 -0.50 14.08
C LEU A 184 -16.50 -0.93 14.10
N ASP A 185 -17.29 -0.45 13.14
CA ASP A 185 -18.62 -0.97 12.85
C ASP A 185 -18.53 -1.96 11.67
N ALA A 186 -19.03 -3.17 11.86
CA ALA A 186 -19.07 -4.21 10.85
C ALA A 186 -20.52 -4.62 10.59
N ASP A 187 -21.10 -4.18 9.48
CA ASP A 187 -22.52 -4.35 9.15
C ASP A 187 -23.48 -3.99 10.31
N GLY A 188 -23.22 -2.89 11.01
CA GLY A 188 -24.01 -2.39 12.14
C GLY A 188 -23.63 -2.97 13.51
N ALA A 189 -22.66 -3.89 13.57
CA ALA A 189 -22.11 -4.40 14.82
C ALA A 189 -20.83 -3.63 15.19
N GLY A 190 -20.97 -2.69 16.13
CA GLY A 190 -19.87 -1.83 16.62
C GLY A 190 -19.03 -2.48 17.71
N GLN A 191 -17.71 -2.35 17.60
CA GLN A 191 -16.75 -2.69 18.66
C GLN A 191 -15.59 -1.70 18.70
N THR A 192 -14.92 -1.61 19.85
CA THR A 192 -13.74 -0.77 20.02
C THR A 192 -12.46 -1.57 19.75
N VAL A 193 -11.58 -1.03 18.92
CA VAL A 193 -10.23 -1.52 18.69
C VAL A 193 -9.25 -0.60 19.41
N ASP A 194 -8.70 -1.08 20.52
CA ASP A 194 -7.74 -0.33 21.34
C ASP A 194 -6.30 -0.57 20.90
N LEU A 195 -5.59 0.49 20.51
CA LEU A 195 -4.17 0.46 20.14
C LEU A 195 -3.25 0.84 21.31
N SER A 196 -3.79 1.00 22.53
CA SER A 196 -3.00 1.34 23.70
C SER A 196 -1.92 0.29 24.00
N THR A 197 -0.73 0.77 24.36
CA THR A 197 0.43 -0.03 24.78
C THR A 197 1.16 0.70 25.89
N THR A 198 2.00 -0.01 26.67
CA THR A 198 2.75 0.59 27.77
C THR A 198 3.80 1.61 27.31
N ALA A 199 4.44 1.37 26.17
CA ALA A 199 5.40 2.27 25.54
C ALA A 199 4.88 2.76 24.19
N SER A 200 5.30 3.95 23.77
CA SER A 200 5.02 4.47 22.42
C SER A 200 5.79 3.65 21.37
N GLY A 201 5.12 3.31 20.27
CA GLY A 201 5.68 2.52 19.17
C GLY A 201 4.57 2.06 18.23
N PRO A 202 4.85 1.24 17.21
CA PRO A 202 3.80 0.64 16.40
C PRO A 202 3.03 -0.43 17.17
N ALA A 203 1.74 -0.57 16.90
CA ALA A 203 0.88 -1.61 17.44
C ALA A 203 -0.08 -2.12 16.37
N CYS A 204 -0.31 -3.43 16.34
CA CYS A 204 -1.35 -4.04 15.52
C CYS A 204 -2.36 -4.76 16.40
N ARG A 205 -3.63 -4.73 15.99
CA ARG A 205 -4.73 -5.45 16.62
C ARG A 205 -5.47 -6.24 15.56
N ARG A 206 -5.45 -7.56 15.70
CA ARG A 206 -6.17 -8.49 14.86
C ARG A 206 -7.43 -8.92 15.59
N LEU A 207 -8.60 -8.65 15.00
CA LEU A 207 -9.90 -8.94 15.58
C LEU A 207 -10.63 -9.94 14.70
N ARG A 208 -11.24 -10.94 15.33
CA ARG A 208 -12.19 -11.83 14.67
C ARG A 208 -13.60 -11.32 14.95
N LEU A 209 -14.33 -11.00 13.89
CA LEU A 209 -15.72 -10.58 13.96
C LEU A 209 -16.61 -11.79 14.26
N ASP A 210 -17.67 -11.57 15.03
CA ASP A 210 -18.65 -12.62 15.35
C ASP A 210 -19.32 -13.18 14.09
N ARG A 211 -19.55 -12.30 13.10
CA ARG A 211 -20.08 -12.63 11.78
C ARG A 211 -19.21 -11.99 10.71
N ALA A 212 -19.09 -12.67 9.58
CA ALA A 212 -18.46 -12.07 8.41
C ALA A 212 -19.28 -10.84 7.96
N ALA A 213 -18.56 -9.78 7.57
CA ALA A 213 -19.14 -8.49 7.22
C ALA A 213 -18.76 -8.10 5.79
N THR A 214 -19.68 -7.38 5.15
CA THR A 214 -19.54 -6.84 3.78
C THR A 214 -19.22 -5.35 3.77
N ARG A 215 -19.46 -4.65 4.89
CA ARG A 215 -19.07 -3.26 5.10
C ARG A 215 -18.40 -3.11 6.46
N LEU A 216 -17.28 -2.39 6.44
CA LEU A 216 -16.54 -1.96 7.62
C LEU A 216 -16.52 -0.44 7.65
N GLU A 217 -16.75 0.14 8.82
CA GLU A 217 -16.65 1.58 9.06
C GLU A 217 -15.76 1.85 10.28
N LEU A 218 -14.78 2.73 10.11
CA LEU A 218 -13.87 3.16 11.16
C LEU A 218 -14.13 4.62 11.53
N THR A 219 -14.23 4.88 12.83
CA THR A 219 -14.21 6.22 13.41
C THR A 219 -13.08 6.30 14.45
N PRO A 220 -12.17 7.28 14.37
CA PRO A 220 -11.14 7.45 15.39
C PRO A 220 -11.76 7.84 16.74
N LEU A 221 -11.23 7.29 17.83
CA LEU A 221 -11.67 7.63 19.19
C LEU A 221 -11.05 8.93 19.72
N SER A 222 -10.01 9.44 19.04
CA SER A 222 -9.38 10.73 19.34
C SER A 222 -8.75 11.32 18.07
N SER A 223 -8.49 12.63 18.07
CA SER A 223 -7.73 13.29 17.00
C SER A 223 -6.27 12.79 16.89
N ASP A 224 -5.80 12.07 17.91
CA ASP A 224 -4.45 11.51 17.99
C ASP A 224 -4.30 10.07 17.50
N ALA A 225 -5.42 9.40 17.22
CA ALA A 225 -5.40 8.04 16.68
C ALA A 225 -4.70 8.01 15.31
N GLN A 226 -3.69 7.17 15.16
CA GLN A 226 -2.95 7.01 13.90
C GLN A 226 -3.09 5.59 13.41
N LEU A 227 -3.37 5.45 12.11
CA LEU A 227 -3.48 4.17 11.43
C LEU A 227 -2.49 4.15 10.27
N TYR A 228 -1.76 3.05 10.12
CA TYR A 228 -0.78 2.80 9.06
C TYR A 228 -1.42 2.01 7.92
N ASP A 229 -2.28 1.05 8.26
CA ASP A 229 -2.95 0.17 7.30
C ASP A 229 -4.17 -0.55 7.92
N ILE A 230 -4.96 -1.15 7.03
CA ILE A 230 -6.09 -2.02 7.36
C ILE A 230 -5.95 -3.30 6.55
N GLU A 231 -6.00 -4.45 7.21
CA GLU A 231 -6.06 -5.77 6.58
C GLU A 231 -7.45 -6.39 6.74
N THR A 232 -7.95 -7.02 5.69
CA THR A 232 -9.20 -7.80 5.74
C THR A 232 -8.97 -9.23 5.25
N GLU A 233 -9.34 -10.21 6.08
CA GLU A 233 -9.30 -11.63 5.77
C GLU A 233 -10.67 -12.28 5.99
N THR A 234 -10.93 -13.40 5.31
CA THR A 234 -12.11 -14.26 5.59
C THR A 234 -11.87 -15.16 6.80
N GLY A 235 -10.64 -15.26 7.31
CA GLY A 235 -10.24 -16.21 8.34
C GLY A 235 -10.19 -17.66 7.87
N ARG A 236 -10.32 -17.91 6.57
CA ARG A 236 -10.23 -19.24 5.94
C ARG A 236 -8.93 -19.37 5.13
N PRO A 237 -8.45 -20.59 4.84
CA PRO A 237 -7.35 -20.80 3.90
C PRO A 237 -7.70 -20.28 2.50
N GLY A 238 -6.67 -20.02 1.71
CA GLY A 238 -6.78 -19.45 0.36
C GLY A 238 -5.66 -18.47 0.08
N VAL A 239 -5.89 -17.54 -0.85
CA VAL A 239 -4.90 -16.52 -1.23
C VAL A 239 -5.37 -15.11 -0.87
N ILE A 240 -4.42 -14.33 -0.37
CA ILE A 240 -4.51 -12.88 -0.19
C ILE A 240 -3.42 -12.24 -1.06
N VAL A 241 -3.74 -11.15 -1.76
CA VAL A 241 -2.75 -10.35 -2.48
C VAL A 241 -2.93 -8.87 -2.12
N SER A 242 -2.00 -8.35 -1.34
CA SER A 242 -1.95 -6.98 -0.89
C SER A 242 -1.12 -6.12 -1.86
N SER A 243 -1.69 -5.00 -2.29
CA SER A 243 -1.11 -4.08 -3.27
C SER A 243 -0.73 -2.76 -2.58
N LEU A 244 0.53 -2.62 -2.16
CA LEU A 244 1.04 -1.44 -1.48
C LEU A 244 1.94 -0.66 -2.42
N GLY A 245 1.30 0.14 -3.28
CA GLY A 245 1.99 0.98 -4.25
C GLY A 245 1.89 2.44 -3.92
N VAL A 246 2.95 3.19 -4.20
CA VAL A 246 2.99 4.65 -4.09
C VAL A 246 3.23 5.26 -5.46
N VAL A 247 2.34 6.15 -5.89
CA VAL A 247 2.42 6.79 -7.22
C VAL A 247 3.72 7.58 -7.34
N GLY A 248 4.49 7.33 -8.39
CA GLY A 248 5.78 7.99 -8.65
C GLY A 248 6.94 7.48 -7.78
N ALA A 249 6.71 6.51 -6.89
CA ALA A 249 7.76 6.02 -6.00
C ALA A 249 8.90 5.32 -6.74
N THR A 250 10.09 5.48 -6.19
CA THR A 250 11.29 4.69 -6.52
C THR A 250 11.60 3.78 -5.35
N LEU A 251 12.56 2.87 -5.51
CA LEU A 251 13.10 2.05 -4.44
C LEU A 251 13.60 2.89 -3.24
N ARG A 252 14.00 4.15 -3.47
CA ARG A 252 14.39 5.07 -2.39
C ARG A 252 13.25 5.35 -1.42
N ASP A 253 12.01 5.41 -1.91
CA ASP A 253 10.81 5.58 -1.07
C ASP A 253 10.56 4.35 -0.18
N LEU A 254 10.82 3.13 -0.68
CA LEU A 254 10.81 1.94 0.18
C LEU A 254 11.92 1.99 1.25
N ALA A 255 13.10 2.49 0.89
CA ALA A 255 14.23 2.59 1.79
C ALA A 255 14.01 3.57 2.96
N THR A 256 13.07 4.51 2.82
CA THR A 256 12.77 5.51 3.87
C THR A 256 11.66 5.06 4.82
N ARG A 257 11.06 3.88 4.61
CA ARG A 257 10.02 3.34 5.51
C ARG A 257 10.59 3.04 6.89
N ASP A 258 9.82 3.39 7.93
CA ASP A 258 10.19 3.17 9.33
C ASP A 258 10.43 1.68 9.60
N GLU A 259 11.62 1.36 10.11
CA GLU A 259 12.04 -0.03 10.37
C GLU A 259 11.15 -0.72 11.39
N SER A 260 10.74 -0.02 12.46
CA SER A 260 9.94 -0.60 13.53
C SER A 260 8.53 -0.92 13.06
N ILE A 261 7.95 -0.06 12.22
CA ILE A 261 6.62 -0.25 11.64
C ILE A 261 6.67 -1.39 10.64
N ALA A 262 7.60 -1.35 9.68
CA ALA A 262 7.74 -2.41 8.67
C ALA A 262 8.01 -3.78 9.30
N ALA A 263 8.80 -3.84 10.37
CA ALA A 263 9.05 -5.07 11.11
C ALA A 263 7.76 -5.63 11.74
N LEU A 264 6.97 -4.78 12.39
CA LEU A 264 5.71 -5.21 13.01
C LEU A 264 4.68 -5.64 11.95
N GLU A 265 4.48 -4.83 10.91
CA GLU A 265 3.59 -5.10 9.78
C GLU A 265 3.90 -6.48 9.16
N LEU A 266 5.16 -6.71 8.75
CA LEU A 266 5.56 -7.98 8.13
C LEU A 266 5.46 -9.17 9.09
N ALA A 267 5.72 -8.97 10.38
CA ALA A 267 5.56 -10.01 11.39
C ALA A 267 4.08 -10.40 11.59
N VAL A 268 3.16 -9.45 11.48
CA VAL A 268 1.72 -9.65 11.64
C VAL A 268 1.10 -10.24 10.37
N TRP A 269 1.39 -9.65 9.21
CA TRP A 269 0.85 -10.09 7.92
C TRP A 269 1.39 -11.45 7.47
N ARG A 270 2.58 -11.85 7.95
CA ARG A 270 3.23 -13.15 7.69
C ARG A 270 3.21 -13.55 6.20
N PRO A 271 3.73 -12.69 5.29
CA PRO A 271 3.69 -12.99 3.87
C PRO A 271 4.43 -14.29 3.53
N SER A 272 3.91 -15.00 2.54
CA SER A 272 4.58 -16.16 1.92
C SER A 272 5.40 -15.73 0.71
N LEU A 273 5.07 -14.59 0.11
CA LEU A 273 5.80 -13.95 -0.97
C LEU A 273 5.76 -12.43 -0.80
N ILE A 274 6.91 -11.77 -0.95
CA ILE A 274 6.99 -10.32 -1.13
C ILE A 274 7.50 -10.05 -2.55
N VAL A 275 6.74 -9.27 -3.30
CA VAL A 275 7.09 -8.82 -4.65
C VAL A 275 7.58 -7.38 -4.57
N VAL A 276 8.78 -7.12 -5.08
CA VAL A 276 9.40 -5.79 -5.19
C VAL A 276 9.28 -5.32 -6.64
N ALA A 277 8.42 -4.34 -6.90
CA ALA A 277 8.00 -3.89 -8.22
C ALA A 277 8.26 -2.38 -8.39
N PHE A 278 9.55 -2.02 -8.51
CA PHE A 278 10.04 -0.66 -8.78
C PHE A 278 10.93 -0.68 -10.02
N GLY A 279 11.36 0.49 -10.50
CA GLY A 279 12.29 0.64 -11.61
C GLY A 279 11.76 1.51 -12.75
N THR A 280 10.45 1.68 -12.89
CA THR A 280 9.86 2.54 -13.93
C THR A 280 10.29 3.98 -13.71
N ASN A 281 10.09 4.53 -12.50
CA ASN A 281 10.43 5.92 -12.21
C ASN A 281 11.96 6.15 -12.19
N GLU A 282 12.74 5.16 -11.74
CA GLU A 282 14.20 5.18 -11.84
C GLU A 282 14.69 5.23 -13.28
N GLY A 283 14.01 4.54 -14.21
CA GLY A 283 14.35 4.54 -15.63
C GLY A 283 14.15 5.90 -16.32
N PHE A 284 13.36 6.80 -15.72
CA PHE A 284 13.16 8.17 -16.20
C PHE A 284 14.08 9.19 -15.53
N ASP A 285 14.90 8.80 -14.55
CA ASP A 285 15.84 9.70 -13.88
C ASP A 285 17.08 9.94 -14.75
N PRO A 286 17.34 11.18 -15.24
CA PRO A 286 18.54 11.47 -16.02
C PRO A 286 19.84 11.29 -15.22
N GLY A 287 19.75 11.26 -13.88
CA GLY A 287 20.85 10.97 -12.96
C GLY A 287 20.94 9.51 -12.54
N PHE A 288 20.27 8.58 -13.22
CA PHE A 288 20.28 7.17 -12.86
C PHE A 288 21.70 6.59 -12.85
N ASP A 289 22.11 6.06 -11.69
CA ASP A 289 23.34 5.29 -11.53
C ASP A 289 23.02 3.81 -11.25
N PRO A 290 23.32 2.90 -12.19
CA PRO A 290 23.02 1.48 -12.03
C PRO A 290 23.79 0.83 -10.86
N VAL A 291 24.97 1.36 -10.48
CA VAL A 291 25.77 0.82 -9.38
C VAL A 291 25.09 1.15 -8.04
N SER A 292 24.75 2.42 -7.81
CA SER A 292 24.02 2.86 -6.61
C SER A 292 22.64 2.21 -6.50
N TYR A 293 21.93 2.07 -7.62
CA TYR A 293 20.64 1.36 -7.65
C TYR A 293 20.80 -0.10 -7.24
N THR A 294 21.78 -0.82 -7.80
CA THR A 294 22.05 -2.22 -7.46
C THR A 294 22.39 -2.39 -5.98
N ALA A 295 23.23 -1.51 -5.42
CA ALA A 295 23.57 -1.53 -4.00
C ALA A 295 22.34 -1.28 -3.11
N SER A 296 21.49 -0.32 -3.48
CA SER A 296 20.24 -0.01 -2.79
C SER A 296 19.27 -1.20 -2.83
N LEU A 297 19.11 -1.83 -3.99
CA LEU A 297 18.25 -3.00 -4.19
C LEU A 297 18.70 -4.18 -3.34
N ARG A 298 20.00 -4.50 -3.33
CA ARG A 298 20.54 -5.55 -2.44
C ARG A 298 20.28 -5.24 -0.97
N THR A 299 20.47 -4.00 -0.56
CA THR A 299 20.20 -3.55 0.82
C THR A 299 18.73 -3.76 1.20
N GLN A 300 17.79 -3.42 0.32
CA GLN A 300 16.35 -3.62 0.58
C GLN A 300 15.97 -5.11 0.55
N ILE A 301 16.56 -5.92 -0.33
CA ILE A 301 16.35 -7.37 -0.33
C ILE A 301 16.81 -7.99 0.99
N ASP A 302 18.00 -7.64 1.46
CA ASP A 302 18.54 -8.17 2.72
C ASP A 302 17.72 -7.69 3.92
N ARG A 303 17.23 -6.45 3.89
CA ARG A 303 16.27 -5.93 4.87
C ARG A 303 15.00 -6.78 4.90
N LEU A 304 14.34 -6.97 3.76
CA LEU A 304 13.09 -7.75 3.67
C LEU A 304 13.29 -9.21 4.11
N ARG A 305 14.44 -9.83 3.80
CA ARG A 305 14.80 -11.17 4.30
C ARG A 305 14.92 -11.21 5.82
N ARG A 306 15.52 -10.19 6.44
CA ARG A 306 15.62 -10.11 7.90
C ARG A 306 14.25 -9.93 8.55
N LEU A 307 13.42 -9.05 7.99
CA LEU A 307 12.09 -8.73 8.53
C LEU A 307 11.06 -9.84 8.28
N SER A 308 11.21 -10.62 7.20
CA SER A 308 10.31 -11.72 6.83
C SER A 308 11.09 -12.95 6.34
N PRO A 309 11.77 -13.68 7.25
CA PRO A 309 12.68 -14.78 6.88
C PRO A 309 11.99 -15.99 6.25
N GLN A 310 10.67 -16.08 6.38
CA GLN A 310 9.85 -17.17 5.82
C GLN A 310 9.24 -16.83 4.45
N ALA A 311 9.33 -15.57 4.01
CA ALA A 311 8.81 -15.15 2.73
C ALA A 311 9.80 -15.46 1.61
N SER A 312 9.31 -16.02 0.50
CA SER A 312 10.03 -15.91 -0.77
C SER A 312 10.05 -14.45 -1.23
N LEU A 313 11.06 -14.06 -2.00
CA LEU A 313 11.16 -12.72 -2.60
C LEU A 313 11.15 -12.84 -4.13
N LEU A 314 10.41 -11.96 -4.79
CA LEU A 314 10.40 -11.81 -6.24
C LEU A 314 10.68 -10.35 -6.59
N ILE A 315 11.61 -10.12 -7.52
CA ILE A 315 11.81 -8.81 -8.13
C ILE A 315 11.04 -8.82 -9.45
N LEU A 316 10.10 -7.89 -9.59
CA LEU A 316 9.41 -7.65 -10.85
C LEU A 316 10.14 -6.50 -11.57
N GLY A 317 10.85 -6.82 -12.65
CA GLY A 317 11.54 -5.82 -13.46
C GLY A 317 10.56 -4.83 -14.06
N ALA A 318 11.00 -3.57 -14.20
CA ALA A 318 10.22 -2.53 -14.83
C ALA A 318 9.86 -2.90 -16.30
N PRO A 319 8.64 -2.54 -16.76
CA PRO A 319 8.20 -2.77 -18.13
C PRO A 319 8.91 -1.87 -19.16
#